data_AF-A0A931LTC9-F1
#
_entry.id   AF-A0A931LTC9-F1
#
_cell.length_a   1.000
_cell.length_b   1.000
_cell.length_c   1.000
_cell.angle_alpha   90.00
_cell.angle_beta   90.00
_cell.angle_gamma   90.00
#
_symmetry.space_group_name_H-M   'P 1'
#
loop_
_entity.id
_entity.type
_entity.pdbx_description
1 polymer ?
#
loop_
_entity_poly.entity_id
_entity_poly.type
_entity_poly.pdbx_seq_one_letter_code
_entity_poly.pdbx_strand_id
1 'polypeptide(L)'
;MPKVIIRGQKEIDVPSGANLLKVIQDARYNDQLPATCGGQGQCSTCAVRIFKGGGAPTMNENDVLGPEQLEKKWRLSCQVKVTEDVEIEVPGYEVAEALNIDPQLLRDIITFAAEKIPLKQVPSAQTLTMRKLKDLSNRAPLLIEGGGDARDFETLRDLLQYIQTRGLIKEIPTQFPLTDDLVKTMLAAFSQRLPEEEDEIITYPYFLYVAFALLFFLTVGLGIVSLYKNAPLEEPATPSFTPNPEKAPWYFLGIQELLADSPNFGSVFTSVAIGGVIIPGVFILFLMAVPYIETYLEFWRRDKSQPVGRRLRDRPVTVTLFMVMMVAAIVFTIVGTYFRGPAWEFVCPFPWC
;
A
#
# COMPACT_ATOMS: atom_id res chain seq x y z
N MET A 1 13.38 29.22 25.21
CA MET A 1 13.65 28.14 24.24
C MET A 1 12.31 27.59 23.86
N PRO A 2 11.94 27.58 22.56
CA PRO A 2 10.71 26.95 22.14
C PRO A 2 10.76 25.43 22.38
N LYS A 3 9.60 24.84 22.64
CA LYS A 3 9.42 23.41 22.88
C LYS A 3 8.81 22.72 21.67
N VAL A 4 9.37 21.57 21.29
CA VAL A 4 8.74 20.67 20.33
C VAL A 4 8.08 19.54 21.10
N ILE A 5 6.76 19.46 20.98
CA ILE A 5 5.91 18.47 21.63
C ILE A 5 5.49 17.46 20.55
N ILE A 6 6.10 16.28 20.54
CA ILE A 6 5.65 15.19 19.67
C ILE A 6 4.55 14.46 20.43
N ARG A 7 3.34 14.35 19.87
CA ARG A 7 2.23 13.66 20.51
C ARG A 7 2.62 12.24 20.90
N GLY A 8 2.42 11.92 22.17
CA GLY A 8 2.83 10.65 22.79
C GLY A 8 4.26 10.64 23.35
N GLN A 9 5.16 11.53 22.95
CA GLN A 9 6.56 11.50 23.41
C GLN A 9 6.90 12.64 24.40
N LYS A 10 8.17 12.68 24.84
CA LYS A 10 8.69 13.72 25.73
C LYS A 10 8.82 15.06 25.00
N GLU A 11 8.65 16.15 25.75
CA GLU A 11 8.91 17.51 25.29
C GLU A 11 10.41 17.74 25.06
N ILE A 12 10.74 18.44 23.97
CA ILE A 12 12.13 18.70 23.58
C ILE A 12 12.38 20.19 23.55
N ASP A 13 13.31 20.66 24.37
CA ASP A 13 13.77 22.05 24.35
C ASP A 13 14.74 22.26 23.19
N VAL A 14 14.43 23.20 22.30
CA VAL A 14 15.24 23.48 21.11
C VAL A 14 15.62 24.95 20.98
N PRO A 15 16.77 25.25 20.35
CA PRO A 15 17.13 26.63 20.05
C PRO A 15 16.15 27.23 19.04
N SER A 16 15.77 28.49 19.26
CA SER A 16 14.85 29.21 18.35
C SER A 16 15.44 29.30 16.96
N GLY A 17 14.65 28.93 15.95
CA GLY A 17 15.06 28.86 14.54
C GLY A 17 15.63 27.50 14.10
N ALA A 18 15.66 26.49 14.98
CA ALA A 18 16.02 25.13 14.61
C ALA A 18 15.08 24.57 13.53
N ASN A 19 15.64 23.76 12.63
CA ASN A 19 14.87 23.08 11.58
C ASN A 19 14.13 21.89 12.19
N LEU A 20 12.80 21.82 12.04
CA LEU A 20 11.98 20.80 12.67
C LEU A 20 12.37 19.38 12.23
N LEU A 21 12.72 19.16 10.95
CA LEU A 21 13.21 17.85 10.49
C LEU A 21 14.48 17.44 11.25
N LYS A 22 15.44 18.36 11.38
CA LYS A 22 16.70 18.06 12.09
C LYS A 22 16.43 17.80 13.56
N VAL A 23 15.56 18.58 14.19
CA VAL A 23 15.14 18.35 15.58
C VAL A 23 14.55 16.95 15.73
N ILE A 24 13.67 16.51 14.83
CA ILE A 24 13.08 15.17 14.87
C ILE A 24 14.14 14.08 14.66
N GLN A 25 15.06 14.29 13.71
CA GLN A 25 16.16 13.35 13.41
C GLN A 25 17.20 13.25 14.54
N ASP A 26 17.52 14.38 15.19
CA ASP A 26 18.50 14.47 16.28
C ASP A 26 17.90 13.98 17.62
N ALA A 27 16.59 14.17 17.81
CA ALA A 27 15.89 13.77 19.03
C ALA A 27 15.75 12.25 19.20
N ARG A 28 15.61 11.49 18.10
CA ARG A 28 15.33 10.05 18.14
C ARG A 28 15.92 9.34 16.92
N TYR A 29 16.77 8.35 17.20
CA TYR A 29 17.23 7.25 16.35
C TYR A 29 17.00 7.33 14.82
N ASN A 30 18.06 7.77 14.14
CA ASN A 30 18.63 7.10 12.94
C ASN A 30 17.68 6.93 11.72
N ASP A 31 17.54 8.00 10.94
CA ASP A 31 17.11 7.95 9.52
C ASP A 31 15.66 7.50 9.22
N GLN A 32 14.77 7.40 10.22
CA GLN A 32 13.42 6.87 10.00
C GLN A 32 12.37 7.88 9.52
N LEU A 33 12.59 9.19 9.68
CA LEU A 33 11.85 10.19 8.91
C LEU A 33 12.64 10.49 7.63
N PRO A 34 12.38 9.79 6.51
CA PRO A 34 13.14 9.97 5.30
C PRO A 34 12.94 11.39 4.76
N ALA A 35 14.04 12.05 4.46
CA ALA A 35 14.04 13.28 3.68
C ALA A 35 14.72 13.00 2.34
N THR A 36 13.97 12.41 1.40
CA THR A 36 14.51 11.92 0.11
C THR A 36 15.18 13.05 -0.69
N CYS A 37 14.67 14.28 -0.58
CA CYS A 37 15.24 15.48 -1.21
C CYS A 37 16.30 16.19 -0.36
N GLY A 38 16.75 15.61 0.76
CA GLY A 38 17.71 16.26 1.67
C GLY A 38 17.16 17.50 2.39
N GLY A 39 15.84 17.63 2.50
CA GLY A 39 15.18 18.75 3.19
C GLY A 39 14.93 20.00 2.33
N GLN A 40 14.99 19.88 1.00
CA GLN A 40 14.71 20.97 0.06
C GLN A 40 13.22 21.26 -0.16
N GLY A 41 12.32 20.46 0.44
CA GLY A 41 10.87 20.66 0.29
C GLY A 41 10.32 20.25 -1.08
N GLN A 42 11.02 19.37 -1.80
CA GLN A 42 10.62 18.87 -3.13
C GLN A 42 9.98 17.48 -3.10
N CYS A 43 9.88 16.87 -1.91
CA CYS A 43 9.26 15.56 -1.72
C CYS A 43 8.39 15.54 -0.46
N SER A 44 7.44 14.62 -0.38
CA SER A 44 6.50 14.51 0.74
C SER A 44 6.95 13.54 1.85
N THR A 45 8.18 13.03 1.82
CA THR A 45 8.63 11.98 2.75
C THR A 45 8.86 12.47 4.18
N CYS A 46 9.17 13.75 4.36
CA CYS A 46 9.32 14.39 5.67
C CYS A 46 8.01 15.00 6.21
N ALA A 47 6.87 14.63 5.64
CA ALA A 47 5.57 15.18 6.02
C ALA A 47 5.19 14.75 7.45
N VAL A 48 4.76 15.71 8.25
CA VAL A 48 4.28 15.55 9.63
C VAL A 48 2.99 16.34 9.79
N ARG A 49 2.16 15.98 10.76
CA ARG A 49 0.98 16.77 11.11
C ARG A 49 1.34 17.76 12.20
N ILE A 50 1.01 19.03 12.02
CA ILE A 50 1.28 20.07 13.02
C ILE A 50 -0.04 20.58 13.57
N PHE A 51 -0.29 20.35 14.86
CA PHE A 51 -1.53 20.75 15.52
C PHE A 51 -1.48 22.17 16.03
N LYS A 52 -0.31 22.59 16.52
CA LYS A 52 -0.04 23.89 17.12
C LYS A 52 1.33 24.39 16.67
N GLY A 53 1.42 25.68 16.35
CA GLY A 53 2.65 26.29 15.86
C GLY A 53 2.97 25.97 14.40
N GLY A 54 4.20 26.24 13.97
CA GLY A 54 4.70 25.89 12.62
C GLY A 54 4.42 26.92 11.53
N GLY A 55 3.84 28.08 11.85
CA GLY A 55 3.61 29.19 10.92
C GLY A 55 2.68 28.85 9.74
N ALA A 56 2.67 29.70 8.72
CA ALA A 56 1.89 29.47 7.49
C ALA A 56 2.63 28.51 6.53
N PRO A 57 1.91 27.72 5.70
CA PRO A 57 2.52 26.88 4.67
C PRO A 57 3.38 27.70 3.70
N THR A 58 4.58 27.19 3.43
CA THR A 58 5.48 27.74 2.41
C THR A 58 5.02 27.39 1.00
N MET A 59 5.51 28.10 -0.01
CA MET A 59 5.16 27.84 -1.41
C MET A 59 5.47 26.38 -1.81
N ASN A 60 6.65 25.88 -1.42
CA ASN A 60 7.05 24.49 -1.63
C ASN A 60 6.09 23.48 -0.97
N GLU A 61 5.52 23.81 0.20
CA GLU A 61 4.52 22.96 0.84
C GLU A 61 3.21 22.95 0.06
N ASN A 62 2.78 24.07 -0.51
CA ASN A 62 1.57 24.10 -1.35
C ASN A 62 1.74 23.34 -2.66
N ASP A 63 2.95 23.34 -3.22
CA ASP A 63 3.26 22.64 -4.47
C ASP A 63 3.35 21.12 -4.26
N VAL A 64 3.87 20.68 -3.11
CA VAL A 64 4.07 19.24 -2.81
C VAL A 64 2.88 18.63 -2.06
N LEU A 65 2.30 19.35 -1.11
CA LEU A 65 1.13 18.94 -0.32
C LEU A 65 -0.10 19.63 -0.91
N GLY A 66 -0.98 18.85 -1.55
CA GLY A 66 -2.22 19.38 -2.12
C GLY A 66 -3.13 20.02 -1.06
N PRO A 67 -4.15 20.79 -1.49
CA PRO A 67 -5.00 21.59 -0.60
C PRO A 67 -5.70 20.73 0.47
N GLU A 68 -6.15 19.53 0.12
CA GLU A 68 -6.79 18.59 1.06
C GLU A 68 -5.86 18.16 2.22
N GLN A 69 -4.56 18.00 1.94
CA GLN A 69 -3.58 17.60 2.95
C GLN A 69 -3.25 18.78 3.88
N LEU A 70 -3.15 19.99 3.35
CA LEU A 70 -2.95 21.19 4.14
C LEU A 70 -4.14 21.47 5.06
N GLU A 71 -5.38 21.25 4.60
CA GLU A 71 -6.59 21.30 5.43
C GLU A 71 -6.54 20.29 6.59
N LYS A 72 -6.01 19.09 6.32
CA LYS A 72 -5.77 18.04 7.33
C LYS A 72 -4.53 18.30 8.22
N LYS A 73 -3.94 19.48 8.13
CA LYS A 73 -2.77 19.98 8.89
C LYS A 73 -1.45 19.28 8.60
N TRP A 74 -1.30 18.68 7.42
CA TRP A 74 -0.01 18.14 6.98
C TRP A 74 0.94 19.27 6.59
N ARG A 75 2.20 19.15 7.01
CA ARG A 75 3.29 20.11 6.79
C ARG A 75 4.59 19.37 6.52
N LEU A 76 5.50 19.98 5.77
CA LEU A 76 6.82 19.41 5.53
C LEU A 76 7.76 19.83 6.66
N SER A 77 8.14 18.89 7.53
CA SER A 77 9.02 19.20 8.68
C SER A 77 10.34 19.87 8.27
N CYS A 78 10.84 19.62 7.06
CA CYS A 78 12.06 20.26 6.55
C CYS A 78 11.93 21.76 6.26
N GLN A 79 10.72 22.26 5.99
CA GLN A 79 10.46 23.68 5.69
C GLN A 79 10.08 24.47 6.94
N VAL A 80 9.77 23.78 8.04
CA VAL A 80 9.33 24.40 9.30
C VAL A 80 10.54 24.75 10.17
N LYS A 81 10.61 26.03 10.56
CA LYS A 81 11.56 26.51 11.57
C LYS A 81 10.81 26.72 12.89
N VAL A 82 11.37 26.18 13.98
CA VAL A 82 10.76 26.22 15.31
C VAL A 82 11.07 27.56 15.97
N THR A 83 10.13 28.51 15.89
CA THR A 83 10.24 29.84 16.55
C THR A 83 9.38 29.96 17.80
N GLU A 84 8.31 29.18 17.87
CA GLU A 84 7.36 29.08 18.98
C GLU A 84 7.19 27.60 19.35
N ASP A 85 6.41 27.31 20.39
CA ASP A 85 6.14 25.92 20.78
C ASP A 85 5.32 25.22 19.69
N VAL A 86 5.82 24.08 19.21
CA VAL A 86 5.19 23.32 18.12
C VAL A 86 4.74 21.97 18.63
N GLU A 87 3.48 21.64 18.37
CA GLU A 87 2.90 20.32 18.67
C GLU A 87 2.71 19.53 17.37
N ILE A 88 3.33 18.36 17.27
CA ILE A 88 3.39 17.56 16.04
C ILE A 88 3.01 16.09 16.23
N GLU A 89 2.60 15.46 15.14
CA GLU A 89 2.38 14.02 15.01
C GLU A 89 3.14 13.52 13.78
N VAL A 90 3.86 12.41 13.95
CA VAL A 90 4.68 11.81 12.91
C VAL A 90 3.98 10.56 12.37
N PRO A 91 3.68 10.46 11.05
CA PRO A 91 3.01 9.29 10.47
C PRO A 91 3.77 8.00 10.73
N GLY A 92 3.04 6.94 11.08
CA GLY A 92 3.60 5.65 11.48
C GLY A 92 3.93 5.54 12.97
N TYR A 93 3.69 6.61 13.75
CA TYR A 93 3.94 6.69 15.19
C TYR A 93 2.68 7.15 15.95
N GLU A 94 1.49 6.99 15.36
CA GLU A 94 0.25 7.71 15.70
C GLU A 94 -0.34 7.47 17.11
N VAL A 95 0.28 6.68 17.99
CA VAL A 95 -0.31 6.40 19.31
C VAL A 95 0.72 6.28 20.44
N ALA A 96 1.98 6.61 20.21
CA ALA A 96 3.00 6.20 21.18
C ALA A 96 3.13 7.15 22.37
N GLU A 97 2.18 7.09 23.32
CA GLU A 97 2.48 7.48 24.70
C GLU A 97 3.72 6.66 25.14
N ALA A 98 4.82 7.35 25.43
CA ALA A 98 6.05 6.73 25.86
C ALA A 98 5.71 5.94 27.12
N LEU A 99 5.90 4.61 27.06
CA LEU A 99 5.79 3.80 28.26
C LEU A 99 6.84 4.35 29.24
N ASN A 100 6.41 4.80 30.42
CA ASN A 100 7.32 5.24 31.50
C ASN A 100 8.01 4.02 32.12
N ILE A 101 8.65 3.21 31.28
CA ILE A 101 9.29 1.94 31.60
C ILE A 101 10.75 2.06 31.22
N ASP A 102 11.62 1.49 32.05
CA ASP A 102 13.04 1.47 31.76
C ASP A 102 13.35 0.50 30.59
N PRO A 103 14.15 0.92 29.58
CA PRO A 103 14.59 0.04 28.48
C PRO A 103 15.22 -1.26 28.95
N GLN A 104 15.87 -1.26 30.11
CA GLN A 104 16.47 -2.45 30.68
C GLN A 104 15.42 -3.48 31.11
N LEU A 105 14.25 -3.06 31.62
CA LEU A 105 13.17 -4.00 31.95
C LEU A 105 12.71 -4.77 30.70
N LEU A 106 12.55 -4.07 29.57
CA LEU A 106 12.16 -4.71 28.32
C LEU A 106 13.25 -5.67 27.81
N ARG A 107 14.52 -5.31 27.94
CA ARG A 107 15.66 -6.20 27.61
C ARG A 107 15.67 -7.45 28.46
N ASP A 108 15.45 -7.33 29.76
CA ASP A 108 15.46 -8.46 30.68
C ASP A 108 14.32 -9.45 30.36
N ILE A 109 13.12 -8.94 30.06
CA ILE A 109 11.97 -9.75 29.61
C ILE A 109 12.30 -10.52 28.34
N ILE A 110 12.87 -9.85 27.32
CA ILE A 110 13.23 -10.48 26.04
C ILE A 110 14.35 -11.51 26.23
N THR A 111 15.31 -11.25 27.11
CA THR A 111 16.42 -12.15 27.39
C THR A 111 15.94 -13.40 28.12
N PHE A 112 15.08 -13.22 29.14
CA PHE A 112 14.40 -14.32 29.81
C PHE A 112 13.59 -15.18 28.83
N ALA A 113 12.85 -14.54 27.92
CA ALA A 113 12.11 -15.24 26.88
C ALA A 113 13.02 -16.07 25.97
N ALA A 114 14.19 -15.54 25.60
CA ALA A 114 15.14 -16.24 24.75
C ALA A 114 15.79 -17.46 25.45
N GLU A 115 15.94 -17.43 26.78
CA GLU A 115 16.61 -18.50 27.55
C GLU A 115 15.65 -19.57 28.09
N LYS A 116 14.47 -19.17 28.56
CA LYS A 116 13.58 -20.03 29.36
C LYS A 116 12.30 -20.44 28.65
N ILE A 117 11.88 -19.69 27.63
CA ILE A 117 10.61 -19.95 26.94
C ILE A 117 10.83 -20.86 25.73
N PRO A 118 10.08 -21.96 25.60
CA PRO A 118 10.07 -22.74 24.36
C PRO A 118 9.43 -21.91 23.24
N LEU A 119 10.24 -21.21 22.44
CA LEU A 119 9.80 -20.26 21.41
C LEU A 119 8.79 -20.83 20.40
N LYS A 120 8.81 -22.14 20.14
CA LYS A 120 7.83 -22.82 19.27
C LYS A 120 6.41 -22.88 19.84
N GLN A 121 6.25 -22.72 21.15
CA GLN A 121 4.96 -22.81 21.84
C GLN A 121 4.30 -21.45 22.04
N VAL A 122 5.00 -20.35 21.74
CA VAL A 122 4.43 -19.01 21.83
C VAL A 122 3.45 -18.84 20.65
N PRO A 123 2.19 -18.49 20.89
CA PRO A 123 1.21 -18.26 19.83
C PRO A 123 1.51 -16.93 19.16
N SER A 124 2.44 -16.96 18.19
CA SER A 124 2.83 -15.79 17.41
C SER A 124 2.66 -16.06 15.92
N ALA A 125 2.17 -15.07 15.18
CA ALA A 125 2.05 -15.16 13.71
C ALA A 125 3.42 -15.29 13.03
N GLN A 126 4.50 -14.93 13.73
CA GLN A 126 5.85 -14.91 13.19
C GLN A 126 6.73 -15.98 13.84
N THR A 127 7.63 -16.57 13.04
CA THR A 127 8.62 -17.52 13.56
C THR A 127 9.60 -16.80 14.49
N LEU A 128 9.53 -17.13 15.77
CA LEU A 128 10.45 -16.60 16.79
C LEU A 128 11.81 -17.29 16.68
N THR A 129 12.84 -16.51 16.40
CA THR A 129 14.24 -16.99 16.36
C THR A 129 15.09 -16.23 17.37
N MET A 130 16.16 -16.86 17.86
CA MET A 130 17.11 -16.22 18.79
C MET A 130 17.69 -14.92 18.21
N ARG A 131 17.94 -14.88 16.90
CA ARG A 131 18.41 -13.68 16.21
C ARG A 131 17.40 -12.54 16.31
N LYS A 132 16.11 -12.84 16.13
CA LYS A 132 15.03 -11.86 16.22
C LYS A 132 14.87 -11.33 17.64
N LEU A 133 14.90 -12.18 18.66
CA LEU A 133 14.86 -11.74 20.06
C LEU A 133 16.06 -10.87 20.42
N LYS A 134 17.27 -11.24 19.96
CA LYS A 134 18.47 -10.41 20.17
C LYS A 134 18.36 -9.04 19.51
N ASP A 135 17.84 -8.99 18.29
CA ASP A 135 17.60 -7.73 17.57
C ASP A 135 16.55 -6.87 18.28
N LEU A 136 15.45 -7.47 18.73
CA LEU A 136 14.39 -6.82 19.50
C LEU A 136 14.92 -6.26 20.83
N SER A 137 15.79 -7.00 21.53
CA SER A 137 16.45 -6.55 22.76
C SER A 137 17.36 -5.35 22.53
N ASN A 138 18.15 -5.35 21.44
CA ASN A 138 18.98 -4.21 21.07
C ASN A 138 18.14 -2.96 20.76
N ARG A 139 16.93 -3.13 20.22
CA ARG A 139 15.98 -2.07 19.88
C ARG A 139 15.03 -1.69 21.03
N ALA A 140 15.19 -2.24 22.22
CA ALA A 140 14.34 -1.95 23.38
C ALA A 140 14.16 -0.45 23.71
N PRO A 141 15.21 0.41 23.67
CA PRO A 141 15.03 1.85 23.89
C PRO A 141 14.08 2.47 22.88
N LEU A 142 14.25 2.15 21.59
CA LEU A 142 13.41 2.63 20.50
C LEU A 142 11.94 2.20 20.68
N LEU A 143 11.70 0.96 21.11
CA LEU A 143 10.36 0.38 21.26
C LEU A 143 9.54 1.04 22.36
N ILE A 144 10.17 1.36 23.50
CA ILE A 144 9.50 2.07 24.61
C ILE A 144 9.15 3.50 24.19
N GLU A 145 10.05 4.09 23.43
CA GLU A 145 9.99 5.43 22.89
C GLU A 145 8.99 5.61 21.74
N GLY A 146 8.32 4.52 21.33
CA GLY A 146 7.28 4.57 20.32
C GLY A 146 7.73 4.30 18.90
N GLY A 147 9.01 4.01 18.68
CA GLY A 147 9.49 3.52 17.39
C GLY A 147 9.42 2.00 17.29
N GLY A 148 9.53 1.46 16.08
CA GLY A 148 9.46 0.02 15.82
C GLY A 148 8.39 -0.34 14.79
N ASP A 149 8.51 -1.51 14.19
CA ASP A 149 7.52 -2.02 13.24
C ASP A 149 6.33 -2.64 14.00
N ALA A 150 5.14 -2.65 13.39
CA ALA A 150 3.95 -3.31 13.95
C ALA A 150 4.25 -4.77 14.34
N ARG A 151 5.09 -5.43 13.54
CA ARG A 151 5.57 -6.81 13.75
C ARG A 151 6.39 -7.00 15.02
N ASP A 152 7.12 -5.96 15.45
CA ASP A 152 7.89 -6.00 16.69
C ASP A 152 6.95 -5.94 17.89
N PHE A 153 5.94 -5.07 17.83
CA PHE A 153 4.91 -4.97 18.87
C PHE A 153 4.02 -6.21 18.96
N GLU A 154 3.73 -6.86 17.84
CA GLU A 154 3.07 -8.17 17.81
C GLU A 154 3.88 -9.22 18.57
N THR A 155 5.19 -9.28 18.29
CA THR A 155 6.10 -10.21 18.97
C THR A 155 6.17 -9.92 20.48
N LEU A 156 6.25 -8.65 20.88
CA LEU A 156 6.26 -8.27 22.29
C LEU A 156 4.95 -8.59 23.00
N ARG A 157 3.80 -8.33 22.37
CA ARG A 157 2.48 -8.69 22.87
C ARG A 157 2.39 -10.19 23.11
N ASP A 158 2.75 -11.01 22.11
CA ASP A 158 2.63 -12.47 22.18
C ASP A 158 3.54 -13.05 23.28
N LEU A 159 4.76 -12.52 23.41
CA LEU A 159 5.70 -12.89 24.48
C LEU A 159 5.16 -12.52 25.86
N LEU A 160 4.70 -11.28 26.06
CA LEU A 160 4.14 -10.83 27.33
C LEU A 160 2.87 -11.60 27.70
N GLN A 161 1.99 -11.86 26.73
CA GLN A 161 0.77 -12.63 26.94
C GLN A 161 1.09 -14.07 27.32
N TYR A 162 2.11 -14.68 26.70
CA TYR A 162 2.57 -16.02 27.08
C TYR A 162 3.14 -16.03 28.51
N ILE A 163 4.00 -15.07 28.86
CA ILE A 163 4.59 -14.91 30.20
C ILE A 163 3.50 -14.75 31.25
N GLN A 164 2.50 -13.91 30.99
CA GLN A 164 1.36 -13.66 31.88
C GLN A 164 0.50 -14.92 32.06
N THR A 165 0.15 -15.59 30.96
CA THR A 165 -0.70 -16.80 30.99
C THR A 165 -0.02 -17.96 31.74
N ARG A 166 1.31 -18.03 31.69
CA ARG A 166 2.10 -19.06 32.40
C ARG A 166 2.51 -18.66 33.82
N GLY A 167 2.21 -17.44 34.26
CA GLY A 167 2.57 -16.95 35.59
C GLY A 167 4.09 -16.76 35.80
N LEU A 168 4.86 -16.57 34.73
CA LEU A 168 6.33 -16.49 34.77
C LEU A 168 6.86 -15.11 35.19
N ILE A 169 5.98 -14.15 35.46
CA ILE A 169 6.33 -12.75 35.77
C ILE A 169 7.31 -12.65 36.94
N LYS A 170 7.15 -13.49 37.96
CA LYS A 170 7.99 -13.52 39.17
C LYS A 170 9.37 -14.15 38.94
N GLU A 171 9.54 -14.91 37.87
CA GLU A 171 10.79 -15.62 37.56
C GLU A 171 11.78 -14.76 36.76
N ILE A 172 11.32 -13.62 36.23
CA ILE A 172 12.14 -12.75 35.38
C ILE A 172 13.18 -12.02 36.25
N PRO A 173 14.48 -12.23 36.02
CA PRO A 173 15.53 -11.56 36.78
C PRO A 173 15.62 -10.09 36.35
N THR A 174 14.91 -9.21 37.05
CA THR A 174 14.87 -7.77 36.75
C THR A 174 15.16 -6.95 38.00
N GLN A 175 15.82 -5.80 37.82
CA GLN A 175 16.03 -4.83 38.91
C GLN A 175 14.82 -3.90 39.11
N PHE A 176 13.89 -3.90 38.16
CA PHE A 176 12.73 -3.03 38.14
C PHE A 176 11.48 -3.81 38.58
N PRO A 177 10.54 -3.19 39.31
CA PRO A 177 9.35 -3.88 39.78
C PRO A 177 8.43 -4.25 38.61
N LEU A 178 8.46 -5.51 38.18
CA LEU A 178 7.52 -6.05 37.19
C LEU A 178 6.26 -6.57 37.89
N THR A 179 5.23 -5.71 37.95
CA THR A 179 3.92 -6.05 38.54
C THR A 179 2.95 -6.52 37.45
N ASP A 180 1.92 -7.28 37.84
CA ASP A 180 0.85 -7.71 36.91
C ASP A 180 0.13 -6.52 36.26
N ASP A 181 0.01 -5.40 36.99
CA ASP A 181 -0.61 -4.17 36.52
C ASP A 181 0.27 -3.47 35.46
N LEU A 182 1.59 -3.47 35.67
CA LEU A 182 2.54 -2.97 34.67
C LEU A 182 2.48 -3.81 33.40
N VAL A 183 2.42 -5.15 33.52
CA VAL A 183 2.30 -6.04 32.36
C VAL A 183 0.98 -5.80 31.61
N LYS A 184 -0.14 -5.58 32.30
CA LYS A 184 -1.41 -5.20 31.66
C LYS A 184 -1.31 -3.87 30.92
N THR A 185 -0.65 -2.88 31.52
CA THR A 185 -0.40 -1.57 30.91
C THR A 185 0.48 -1.70 29.66
N MET A 186 1.54 -2.52 29.73
CA MET A 186 2.39 -2.83 28.57
C MET A 186 1.61 -3.53 27.45
N LEU A 187 0.77 -4.51 27.79
CA LEU A 187 -0.07 -5.21 26.82
C LEU A 187 -1.06 -4.26 26.14
N ALA A 188 -1.71 -3.39 26.90
CA ALA A 188 -2.64 -2.39 26.35
C ALA A 188 -1.91 -1.37 25.45
N ALA A 189 -0.72 -0.92 25.86
CA ALA A 189 0.08 0.02 25.07
C ALA A 189 0.64 -0.62 23.80
N PHE A 190 1.02 -1.90 23.82
CA PHE A 190 1.51 -2.61 22.64
C PHE A 190 0.38 -3.05 21.71
N SER A 191 -0.80 -3.39 22.23
CA SER A 191 -1.94 -3.76 21.38
C SER A 191 -2.49 -2.57 20.60
N GLN A 192 -2.49 -1.36 21.17
CA GLN A 192 -2.82 -0.13 20.46
C GLN A 192 -1.86 0.20 19.30
N ARG A 193 -0.67 -0.42 19.26
CA ARG A 193 0.34 -0.22 18.21
C ARG A 193 0.20 -1.23 17.06
N LEU A 194 -0.71 -2.19 17.17
CA LEU A 194 -1.00 -3.11 16.09
C LEU A 194 -1.97 -2.48 15.09
N PRO A 195 -1.83 -2.76 13.78
CA PRO A 195 -2.87 -2.41 12.83
C PRO A 195 -4.18 -3.06 13.30
N GLU A 196 -5.27 -2.30 13.24
CA GLU A 196 -6.61 -2.80 13.49
C GLU A 196 -6.81 -4.06 12.63
N GLU A 197 -7.01 -5.22 13.27
CA GLU A 197 -7.33 -6.45 12.54
C GLU A 197 -8.62 -6.17 11.77
N GLU A 198 -8.59 -6.25 10.45
CA GLU A 198 -9.78 -6.02 9.61
C GLU A 198 -10.86 -7.00 10.08
N ASP A 199 -11.99 -6.48 10.59
CA ASP A 199 -13.08 -7.29 11.13
C ASP A 199 -13.51 -8.36 10.10
N GLU A 200 -13.15 -9.62 10.35
CA GLU A 200 -13.53 -10.72 9.49
C GLU A 200 -15.03 -11.01 9.69
N ILE A 201 -15.84 -10.69 8.67
CA ILE A 201 -17.28 -10.96 8.69
C ILE A 201 -17.53 -12.40 8.24
N ILE A 202 -18.41 -13.11 8.95
CA ILE A 202 -18.82 -14.48 8.59
C ILE A 202 -19.43 -14.48 7.17
N THR A 203 -18.87 -15.29 6.27
CA THR A 203 -19.29 -15.37 4.85
C THR A 203 -20.78 -15.66 4.68
N TYR A 204 -21.30 -16.62 5.44
CA TYR A 204 -22.72 -16.88 5.53
C TYR A 204 -23.28 -16.30 6.83
N PRO A 205 -24.34 -15.48 6.79
CA PRO A 205 -25.20 -15.24 5.63
C PRO A 205 -24.89 -13.95 4.85
N TYR A 206 -24.03 -13.07 5.37
CA TYR A 206 -23.89 -11.69 4.92
C TYR A 206 -23.36 -11.55 3.48
N PHE A 207 -22.22 -12.16 3.16
CA PHE A 207 -21.65 -12.08 1.82
C PHE A 207 -22.56 -12.74 0.78
N LEU A 208 -23.19 -13.87 1.13
CA LEU A 208 -24.11 -14.56 0.24
C LEU A 208 -25.36 -13.73 -0.09
N TYR A 209 -25.91 -12.98 0.88
CA TYR A 209 -27.01 -12.06 0.57
C TYR A 209 -26.61 -10.99 -0.43
N VAL A 210 -25.42 -10.39 -0.28
CA VAL A 210 -24.92 -9.39 -1.24
C VAL A 210 -24.70 -10.01 -2.61
N ALA A 211 -24.06 -11.18 -2.68
CA ALA A 211 -23.79 -11.87 -3.93
C ALA A 211 -25.09 -12.27 -4.67
N PHE A 212 -26.07 -12.83 -3.96
CA PHE A 212 -27.36 -13.18 -4.55
C PHE A 212 -28.18 -11.96 -4.95
N ALA A 213 -28.14 -10.87 -4.18
CA ALA A 213 -28.78 -9.62 -4.57
C ALA A 213 -28.16 -9.07 -5.86
N LEU A 214 -26.82 -9.01 -5.95
CA LEU A 214 -26.13 -8.57 -7.16
C LEU A 214 -26.46 -9.45 -8.37
N LEU A 215 -26.45 -10.77 -8.21
CA LEU A 215 -26.83 -11.71 -9.27
C LEU A 215 -28.28 -11.48 -9.71
N PHE A 216 -29.21 -11.37 -8.76
CA PHE A 216 -30.62 -11.12 -9.06
C PHE A 216 -30.81 -9.82 -9.85
N PHE A 217 -30.24 -8.70 -9.38
CA PHE A 217 -30.37 -7.42 -10.07
C PHE A 217 -29.67 -7.41 -11.43
N LEU A 218 -28.51 -8.07 -11.57
CA LEU A 218 -27.83 -8.22 -12.85
C LEU A 218 -28.67 -9.04 -13.85
N THR A 219 -29.20 -10.19 -13.43
CA THR A 219 -30.02 -11.05 -14.28
C THR A 219 -31.32 -10.37 -14.68
N VAL A 220 -32.01 -9.71 -13.74
CA VAL A 220 -33.21 -8.93 -14.03
C VAL A 220 -32.88 -7.76 -14.97
N GLY A 221 -31.79 -7.03 -14.72
CA GLY A 221 -31.35 -5.93 -15.57
C GLY A 221 -31.04 -6.37 -17.00
N LEU A 222 -30.26 -7.44 -17.16
CA LEU A 222 -29.97 -8.04 -18.47
C LEU A 222 -31.25 -8.58 -19.14
N GLY A 223 -32.16 -9.17 -18.37
CA GLY A 223 -33.46 -9.63 -18.85
C GLY A 223 -34.30 -8.48 -19.40
N ILE A 224 -34.37 -7.35 -18.68
CA ILE A 224 -35.06 -6.14 -19.14
C ILE A 224 -34.41 -5.60 -20.42
N VAL A 225 -33.08 -5.50 -20.48
CA VAL A 225 -32.38 -5.03 -21.69
C VAL A 225 -32.67 -5.94 -22.89
N SER A 226 -32.73 -7.26 -22.67
CA SER A 226 -33.05 -8.26 -23.70
C SER A 226 -34.46 -8.07 -24.30
N LEU A 227 -35.41 -7.53 -23.53
CA LEU A 227 -36.76 -7.22 -24.06
C LEU A 227 -36.76 -6.06 -25.06
N TYR A 228 -35.80 -5.13 -24.95
CA TYR A 228 -35.72 -3.94 -25.81
C TYR A 228 -34.70 -4.09 -26.94
N LYS A 229 -33.65 -4.88 -26.74
CA LYS A 229 -32.56 -5.07 -27.71
C LYS A 229 -32.36 -6.55 -27.96
N ASN A 230 -32.71 -6.98 -29.17
CA ASN A 230 -32.38 -8.32 -29.65
C ASN A 230 -30.87 -8.54 -29.62
N ALA A 231 -30.46 -9.80 -29.42
CA ALA A 231 -29.08 -10.19 -29.58
C ALA A 231 -28.61 -9.84 -31.01
N PRO A 232 -27.40 -9.27 -31.18
CA PRO A 232 -26.85 -8.94 -32.49
C PRO A 232 -26.36 -10.23 -33.19
N LEU A 233 -27.29 -11.13 -33.52
CA LEU A 233 -27.04 -12.32 -34.29
C LEU A 233 -27.30 -12.01 -35.77
N GLU A 234 -26.32 -12.34 -36.61
CA GLU A 234 -26.44 -12.22 -38.06
C GLU A 234 -27.28 -13.36 -38.66
N GLU A 235 -27.52 -13.29 -39.96
CA GLU A 235 -28.20 -14.35 -40.71
C GLU A 235 -27.39 -15.66 -40.68
N PRO A 236 -28.04 -16.83 -40.86
CA PRO A 236 -27.33 -18.11 -40.92
C PRO A 236 -26.21 -18.11 -41.96
N ALA A 237 -25.04 -18.62 -41.57
CA ALA A 237 -23.84 -18.57 -42.41
C ALA A 237 -24.02 -19.30 -43.76
N THR A 238 -23.62 -18.62 -44.84
CA THR A 238 -23.59 -19.17 -46.20
C THR A 238 -22.16 -19.19 -46.76
N PRO A 239 -21.63 -20.33 -47.23
CA PRO A 239 -20.25 -20.40 -47.75
C PRO A 239 -19.96 -19.53 -48.99
N SER A 240 -21.01 -19.09 -49.71
CA SER A 240 -20.90 -18.34 -50.97
C SER A 240 -20.91 -16.81 -50.79
N PHE A 241 -21.12 -16.31 -49.58
CA PHE A 241 -21.23 -14.88 -49.31
C PHE A 241 -20.56 -14.53 -47.97
N THR A 242 -19.59 -13.61 -48.03
CA THR A 242 -18.94 -13.05 -46.84
C THR A 242 -19.39 -11.59 -46.70
N PRO A 243 -20.01 -11.20 -45.57
CA PRO A 243 -20.41 -9.81 -45.35
C PRO A 243 -19.20 -8.88 -45.32
N ASN A 244 -19.35 -7.67 -45.84
CA ASN A 244 -18.30 -6.65 -45.85
C ASN A 244 -18.87 -5.33 -45.26
N PRO A 245 -18.37 -4.83 -44.11
CA PRO A 245 -17.25 -5.36 -43.33
C PRO A 245 -17.63 -6.56 -42.45
N GLU A 246 -16.71 -7.52 -42.34
CA GLU A 246 -16.82 -8.65 -41.40
C GLU A 246 -16.29 -8.21 -40.04
N LYS A 247 -17.19 -7.90 -39.09
CA LYS A 247 -16.82 -7.47 -37.73
C LYS A 247 -16.94 -8.62 -36.75
N ALA A 248 -15.87 -8.87 -35.99
CA ALA A 248 -15.90 -9.81 -34.88
C ALA A 248 -16.83 -9.31 -33.75
N PRO A 249 -17.24 -10.19 -32.83
CA PRO A 249 -17.92 -9.76 -31.61
C PRO A 249 -17.13 -8.69 -30.86
N TRP A 250 -17.83 -7.79 -30.18
CA TRP A 250 -17.23 -6.58 -29.58
C TRP A 250 -16.05 -6.86 -28.64
N TYR A 251 -16.05 -7.99 -27.93
CA TYR A 251 -14.94 -8.40 -27.04
C TYR A 251 -13.69 -8.91 -27.78
N PHE A 252 -13.77 -9.12 -29.10
CA PHE A 252 -12.64 -9.45 -29.96
C PHE A 252 -12.25 -8.33 -30.94
N LEU A 253 -13.09 -7.29 -31.09
CA LEU A 253 -12.82 -6.20 -32.04
C LEU A 253 -11.46 -5.52 -31.81
N GLY A 254 -11.04 -5.33 -30.56
CA GLY A 254 -9.73 -4.74 -30.27
C GLY A 254 -8.56 -5.59 -30.79
N ILE A 255 -8.68 -6.92 -30.78
CA ILE A 255 -7.67 -7.83 -31.35
C ILE A 255 -7.75 -7.81 -32.88
N GLN A 256 -8.96 -7.76 -33.45
CA GLN A 256 -9.14 -7.65 -34.91
C GLN A 256 -8.56 -6.33 -35.46
N GLU A 257 -8.65 -5.25 -34.70
CA GLU A 257 -8.02 -3.98 -35.05
C GLU A 257 -6.49 -4.06 -35.00
N LEU A 258 -5.95 -4.64 -33.92
CA LEU A 258 -4.52 -4.87 -33.78
C LEU A 258 -3.97 -5.78 -34.90
N LEU A 259 -4.74 -6.77 -35.33
CA LEU A 259 -4.44 -7.65 -36.45
C LEU A 259 -4.31 -6.86 -37.75
N ALA A 260 -5.27 -5.97 -38.04
CA ALA A 260 -5.32 -5.21 -39.29
C ALA A 260 -4.14 -4.24 -39.43
N ASP A 261 -3.73 -3.60 -38.33
CA ASP A 261 -2.71 -2.55 -38.35
C ASP A 261 -1.28 -3.03 -38.01
N SER A 262 -1.13 -4.29 -37.59
CA SER A 262 0.19 -4.81 -37.17
C SER A 262 1.18 -4.96 -38.35
N PRO A 263 2.47 -4.64 -38.14
CA PRO A 263 3.48 -4.70 -39.20
C PRO A 263 3.82 -6.13 -39.61
N ASN A 264 4.31 -6.30 -40.84
CA ASN A 264 4.87 -7.57 -41.31
C ASN A 264 6.41 -7.52 -41.23
N PHE A 265 7.01 -8.47 -40.50
CA PHE A 265 8.47 -8.65 -40.45
C PHE A 265 8.87 -10.00 -41.06
N GLY A 266 9.12 -10.00 -42.37
CA GLY A 266 9.48 -11.21 -43.11
C GLY A 266 8.32 -12.20 -43.29
N SER A 267 8.63 -13.48 -43.49
CA SER A 267 7.63 -14.52 -43.77
C SER A 267 7.04 -15.18 -42.52
N VAL A 268 7.69 -15.06 -41.37
CA VAL A 268 7.31 -15.74 -40.12
C VAL A 268 6.50 -14.84 -39.20
N PHE A 269 6.85 -13.54 -39.12
CA PHE A 269 6.15 -12.56 -38.29
C PHE A 269 5.20 -11.75 -39.15
N THR A 270 4.11 -12.40 -39.56
CA THR A 270 3.01 -11.72 -40.26
C THR A 270 2.17 -10.90 -39.29
N SER A 271 1.38 -9.96 -39.80
CA SER A 271 0.40 -9.19 -39.04
C SER A 271 -0.51 -10.11 -38.22
N VAL A 272 -0.89 -11.26 -38.82
CA VAL A 272 -1.64 -12.33 -38.15
C VAL A 272 -0.91 -12.91 -36.95
N ALA A 273 0.37 -13.25 -37.10
CA ALA A 273 1.15 -13.77 -35.99
C ALA A 273 1.35 -12.71 -34.89
N ILE A 274 1.65 -11.46 -35.26
CA ILE A 274 1.96 -10.39 -34.30
C ILE A 274 0.73 -9.94 -33.53
N GLY A 275 -0.31 -9.47 -34.25
CA GLY A 275 -1.50 -8.91 -33.63
C GLY A 275 -2.43 -9.96 -33.01
N GLY A 276 -2.51 -11.15 -33.62
CA GLY A 276 -3.42 -12.21 -33.17
C GLY A 276 -2.85 -13.13 -32.09
N VAL A 277 -1.54 -13.36 -32.08
CA VAL A 277 -0.92 -14.39 -31.21
C VAL A 277 0.16 -13.82 -30.29
N ILE A 278 1.15 -13.12 -30.85
CA ILE A 278 2.33 -12.70 -30.09
C ILE A 278 1.97 -11.62 -29.07
N ILE A 279 1.32 -10.53 -29.48
CA ILE A 279 0.99 -9.42 -28.56
C ILE A 279 0.02 -9.88 -27.46
N PRO A 280 -1.12 -10.54 -27.75
CA PRO A 280 -1.99 -11.07 -26.71
C PRO A 280 -1.29 -12.10 -25.82
N GLY A 281 -0.46 -12.97 -26.41
CA GLY A 281 0.32 -13.96 -25.68
C GLY A 281 1.32 -13.32 -24.70
N VAL A 282 2.05 -12.29 -25.14
CA VAL A 282 2.96 -11.52 -24.29
C VAL A 282 2.20 -10.81 -23.17
N PHE A 283 1.00 -10.28 -23.42
CA PHE A 283 0.18 -9.67 -22.38
C PHE A 283 -0.23 -10.68 -21.30
N ILE A 284 -0.68 -11.87 -21.69
CA ILE A 284 -1.03 -12.94 -20.73
C ILE A 284 0.20 -13.38 -19.95
N LEU A 285 1.33 -13.60 -20.63
CA LEU A 285 2.60 -13.96 -19.99
C LEU A 285 3.07 -12.88 -19.02
N PHE A 286 2.89 -11.59 -19.36
CA PHE A 286 3.15 -10.48 -18.47
C PHE A 286 2.29 -10.59 -17.20
N LEU A 287 0.97 -10.77 -17.32
CA LEU A 287 0.06 -10.91 -16.17
C LEU A 287 0.45 -12.09 -15.26
N MET A 288 0.85 -13.22 -15.84
CA MET A 288 1.35 -14.37 -15.08
C MET A 288 2.71 -14.10 -14.42
N ALA A 289 3.56 -13.31 -15.06
CA ALA A 289 4.89 -12.98 -14.58
C ALA A 289 4.88 -11.92 -13.49
N VAL A 290 3.88 -11.03 -13.43
CA VAL A 290 3.75 -9.95 -12.43
C VAL A 290 4.20 -10.38 -11.02
N PRO A 291 3.65 -11.44 -10.39
CA PRO A 291 4.05 -11.82 -9.02
C PRO A 291 5.54 -12.12 -8.84
N TYR A 292 6.27 -12.45 -9.92
CA TYR A 292 7.69 -12.80 -9.89
C TYR A 292 8.60 -11.64 -10.30
N ILE A 293 8.14 -10.76 -11.19
CA ILE A 293 8.95 -9.67 -11.74
C ILE A 293 8.64 -8.31 -11.13
N GLU A 294 7.55 -8.18 -10.37
CA GLU A 294 7.05 -6.91 -9.82
C GLU A 294 8.08 -6.21 -8.92
N THR A 295 8.87 -6.95 -8.14
CA THR A 295 9.97 -6.37 -7.33
C THR A 295 11.08 -5.74 -8.17
N TYR A 296 11.25 -6.17 -9.42
CA TYR A 296 12.22 -5.62 -10.36
C TYR A 296 11.61 -4.53 -11.26
N LEU A 297 10.32 -4.63 -11.58
CA LEU A 297 9.57 -3.60 -12.32
C LEU A 297 9.52 -2.28 -11.53
N GLU A 298 9.31 -2.36 -10.22
CA GLU A 298 9.36 -1.20 -9.33
C GLU A 298 10.81 -0.76 -9.05
N PHE A 299 11.52 -0.37 -10.12
CA PHE A 299 12.97 -0.11 -10.12
C PHE A 299 13.41 0.98 -9.13
N TRP A 300 12.52 1.90 -8.77
CA TRP A 300 12.77 2.96 -7.78
C TRP A 300 12.91 2.40 -6.35
N ARG A 301 12.44 1.17 -6.10
CA ARG A 301 12.42 0.58 -4.77
C ARG A 301 13.82 0.07 -4.36
N ARG A 302 14.27 0.55 -3.20
CA ARG A 302 15.61 0.23 -2.65
C ARG A 302 15.73 -1.20 -2.13
N ASP A 303 14.66 -1.74 -1.52
CA ASP A 303 14.63 -3.12 -1.01
C ASP A 303 13.90 -4.05 -1.98
N LYS A 304 14.66 -4.88 -2.70
CA LYS A 304 14.15 -5.88 -3.65
C LYS A 304 13.91 -7.26 -3.02
N SER A 305 14.27 -7.45 -1.75
CA SER A 305 14.16 -8.75 -1.07
C SER A 305 12.75 -9.07 -0.59
N GLN A 306 11.94 -8.04 -0.36
CA GLN A 306 10.55 -8.17 0.06
C GLN A 306 9.59 -8.07 -1.12
N PRO A 307 8.41 -8.73 -1.07
CA PRO A 307 7.37 -8.55 -2.09
C PRO A 307 6.84 -7.11 -2.12
N VAL A 308 6.16 -6.74 -3.21
CA VAL A 308 5.51 -5.43 -3.34
C VAL A 308 4.18 -5.41 -2.58
N GLY A 309 3.92 -4.31 -1.85
CA GLY A 309 2.70 -4.13 -1.05
C GLY A 309 1.45 -4.29 -1.91
N ARG A 310 0.32 -4.72 -1.34
CA ARG A 310 -0.91 -5.04 -2.12
C ARG A 310 -1.65 -3.82 -2.66
N ARG A 311 -1.36 -2.62 -2.13
CA ARG A 311 -2.10 -1.42 -2.49
C ARG A 311 -1.64 -0.89 -3.84
N LEU A 312 -2.55 -0.27 -4.59
CA LEU A 312 -2.25 0.33 -5.90
C LEU A 312 -1.10 1.37 -5.81
N ARG A 313 -1.05 2.12 -4.71
CA ARG A 313 0.00 3.13 -4.45
C ARG A 313 1.40 2.53 -4.33
N ASP A 314 1.51 1.26 -3.93
CA ASP A 314 2.79 0.59 -3.74
C ASP A 314 3.37 0.03 -5.05
N ARG A 315 2.56 0.00 -6.13
CA ARG A 315 2.83 -0.66 -7.42
C ARG A 315 2.72 0.31 -8.62
N PRO A 316 3.27 1.54 -8.56
CA PRO A 316 2.97 2.56 -9.55
C PRO A 316 3.40 2.19 -10.97
N VAL A 317 4.56 1.54 -11.16
CA VAL A 317 5.03 1.15 -12.50
C VAL A 317 4.16 0.04 -13.07
N THR A 318 3.91 -0.99 -12.28
CA THR A 318 3.11 -2.16 -12.69
C THR A 318 1.68 -1.75 -13.02
N VAL A 319 1.06 -0.93 -12.17
CA VAL A 319 -0.28 -0.37 -12.40
C VAL A 319 -0.30 0.51 -13.64
N THR A 320 0.70 1.36 -13.84
CA THR A 320 0.78 2.22 -15.04
C THR A 320 0.87 1.40 -16.31
N LEU A 321 1.74 0.37 -16.36
CA LEU A 321 1.85 -0.54 -17.50
C LEU A 321 0.51 -1.22 -17.79
N PHE A 322 -0.13 -1.78 -16.77
CA PHE A 322 -1.44 -2.42 -16.91
C PHE A 322 -2.51 -1.43 -17.44
N MET A 323 -2.55 -0.21 -16.88
CA MET A 323 -3.50 0.82 -17.29
C MET A 323 -3.27 1.26 -18.74
N VAL A 324 -2.03 1.44 -19.18
CA VAL A 324 -1.69 1.75 -20.58
C VAL A 324 -2.19 0.65 -21.51
N MET A 325 -1.96 -0.63 -21.16
CA MET A 325 -2.43 -1.76 -21.97
C MET A 325 -3.95 -1.85 -22.00
N MET A 326 -4.62 -1.60 -20.87
CA MET A 326 -6.09 -1.60 -20.80
C MET A 326 -6.70 -0.46 -21.62
N VAL A 327 -6.12 0.75 -21.54
CA VAL A 327 -6.55 1.90 -22.35
C VAL A 327 -6.34 1.61 -23.83
N ALA A 328 -5.20 1.03 -24.23
CA ALA A 328 -4.96 0.65 -25.62
C ALA A 328 -6.00 -0.38 -26.12
N ALA A 329 -6.33 -1.39 -25.32
CA ALA A 329 -7.35 -2.39 -25.67
C ALA A 329 -8.75 -1.78 -25.82
N ILE A 330 -9.11 -0.81 -24.96
CA ILE A 330 -10.37 -0.06 -25.06
C ILE A 330 -10.37 0.80 -26.32
N VAL A 331 -9.30 1.53 -26.59
CA VAL A 331 -9.17 2.39 -27.77
C VAL A 331 -9.30 1.57 -29.04
N PHE A 332 -8.59 0.45 -29.18
CA PHE A 332 -8.73 -0.42 -30.35
C PHE A 332 -10.12 -1.00 -30.50
N THR A 333 -10.77 -1.39 -29.40
CA THR A 333 -12.17 -1.84 -29.43
C THR A 333 -13.11 -0.74 -29.94
N ILE A 334 -12.93 0.51 -29.48
CA ILE A 334 -13.72 1.66 -29.92
C ILE A 334 -13.48 1.95 -31.42
N VAL A 335 -12.22 1.95 -31.87
CA VAL A 335 -11.87 2.17 -33.27
C VAL A 335 -12.49 1.09 -34.17
N GLY A 336 -12.31 -0.19 -33.84
CA GLY A 336 -12.92 -1.30 -34.57
C GLY A 336 -14.45 -1.26 -34.60
N THR A 337 -15.07 -0.78 -33.52
CA THR A 337 -16.53 -0.66 -33.43
C THR A 337 -17.06 0.46 -34.34
N TYR A 338 -16.54 1.68 -34.20
CA TYR A 338 -17.17 2.88 -34.75
C TYR A 338 -16.49 3.46 -35.99
N PHE A 339 -15.19 3.20 -36.19
CA PHE A 339 -14.38 3.89 -37.19
C PHE A 339 -13.96 2.99 -38.37
N ARG A 340 -14.36 1.71 -38.38
CA ARG A 340 -14.07 0.77 -39.47
C ARG A 340 -15.31 0.56 -40.36
N GLY A 341 -15.15 0.86 -41.65
CA GLY A 341 -16.14 0.74 -42.72
C GLY A 341 -15.84 -0.40 -43.70
N PRO A 342 -16.44 -0.38 -44.92
CA PRO A 342 -16.21 -1.41 -45.95
C PRO A 342 -14.72 -1.59 -46.25
N ALA A 343 -14.32 -2.84 -46.52
CA ALA A 343 -12.93 -3.25 -46.74
C ALA A 343 -11.99 -2.93 -45.56
N TRP A 344 -12.53 -2.74 -44.35
CA TRP A 344 -11.80 -2.33 -43.15
C TRP A 344 -11.13 -0.94 -43.27
N GLU A 345 -11.61 -0.11 -44.20
CA GLU A 345 -11.13 1.26 -44.34
C GLU A 345 -11.56 2.12 -43.16
N PHE A 346 -10.73 3.11 -42.83
CA PHE A 346 -11.05 4.07 -41.79
C PHE A 346 -12.14 5.03 -42.30
N VAL A 347 -13.28 5.07 -41.61
CA VAL A 347 -14.41 5.92 -41.93
C VAL A 347 -14.76 6.71 -40.68
N CYS A 348 -14.88 8.04 -40.81
CA CYS A 348 -15.37 8.84 -39.71
C CYS A 348 -16.91 8.68 -39.61
N PRO A 349 -17.45 8.26 -38.45
CA PRO A 349 -18.88 8.03 -38.28
C PRO A 349 -19.68 9.32 -38.07
N PHE A 350 -19.03 10.48 -37.96
CA PHE A 350 -19.66 11.75 -37.66
C PHE A 350 -19.75 12.65 -38.90
N PRO A 351 -20.86 13.40 -39.07
CA PRO A 351 -21.14 14.19 -40.27
C PRO A 351 -20.27 15.46 -40.45
N TRP A 352 -19.34 15.73 -39.53
CA TRP A 352 -18.44 16.90 -39.53
C TRP A 352 -16.96 16.55 -39.63
N CYS A 353 -16.68 15.28 -39.93
CA CYS A 353 -15.50 14.95 -40.71
C CYS A 353 -15.78 15.25 -42.20
#